data_AF-A0A535D717-F1
#
_entry.id   AF-A0A535D717-F1
#
_cell.length_a   1.000
_cell.length_b   1.000
_cell.length_c   1.000
_cell.angle_alpha   90.00
_cell.angle_beta   90.00
_cell.angle_gamma   90.00
#
_symmetry.space_group_name_H-M   'P 1'
#
loop_
_entity.id
_entity.type
_entity.pdbx_description
1 polymer ?
#
loop_
_entity_poly.entity_id
_entity_poly.type
_entity_poly.pdbx_seq_one_letter_code
_entity_poly.pdbx_strand_id
1 'polypeptide(L)' 'MGRRAPASELAPIRYDRLAEALGGHGEHVESLEALRPALDRAFAAGVCSVIDVTTDPAVLSELLRMLPQLGLM' A
#
# COMPACT_ATOMS: atom_id res chain seq x y z
N MET A 1 10.07 1.79 21.74
CA MET A 1 9.25 1.92 20.52
C MET A 1 10.08 1.36 19.37
N GLY A 2 9.84 0.11 18.96
CA GLY A 2 10.69 -0.58 17.98
C GLY A 2 10.52 -0.01 16.57
N ARG A 3 11.62 0.18 15.85
CA ARG A 3 11.61 0.61 14.44
C ARG A 3 10.70 -0.30 13.63
N ARG A 4 9.68 0.26 12.96
CA ARG A 4 8.88 -0.45 11.96
C ARG A 4 9.81 -0.90 10.83
N ALA A 5 9.39 -1.91 10.07
CA ALA A 5 10.18 -2.40 8.94
C ALA A 5 10.50 -1.24 7.98
N PRO A 6 11.70 -1.26 7.32
CA PRO A 6 12.03 -0.28 6.30
C PRO A 6 10.90 -0.13 5.28
N ALA A 7 10.59 1.11 4.89
CA ALA A 7 9.50 1.47 3.97
C ALA A 7 8.06 1.21 4.48
N SER A 8 7.83 0.97 5.77
CA SER A 8 6.48 0.89 6.37
C SER A 8 6.00 2.19 7.02
N GLU A 9 6.84 3.23 7.03
CA GLU A 9 6.49 4.57 7.51
C GLU A 9 6.40 5.50 6.31
N LEU A 10 5.20 5.58 5.75
CA LEU A 10 4.88 6.55 4.70
C LEU A 10 4.40 7.85 5.35
N ALA A 11 4.79 8.97 4.76
CA ALA A 11 4.22 10.26 5.12
C ALA A 11 2.72 10.26 4.77
N PRO A 12 1.87 11.05 5.46
CA PRO A 12 0.44 11.17 5.15
C PRO A 12 0.24 12.00 3.86
N ILE A 13 0.68 11.44 2.75
CA ILE A 13 0.66 12.02 1.40
C ILE A 13 -0.34 11.23 0.57
N ARG A 14 -1.13 11.94 -0.25
CA ARG A 14 -2.02 11.36 -1.26
C ARG A 14 -1.22 10.97 -2.50
N TYR A 15 -0.64 9.77 -2.50
CA TYR A 15 0.24 9.30 -3.58
C TYR A 15 -0.52 9.08 -4.88
N ASP A 16 -1.81 8.77 -4.81
CA ASP A 16 -2.72 8.75 -5.96
C ASP A 16 -2.77 10.11 -6.68
N ARG A 17 -2.84 11.22 -5.92
CA ARG A 17 -2.84 12.58 -6.48
C ARG A 17 -1.49 12.96 -7.08
N LEU A 18 -0.39 12.47 -6.50
CA LEU A 18 0.93 12.63 -7.09
C LEU A 18 1.02 11.92 -8.45
N ALA A 19 0.46 10.72 -8.56
CA ALA A 19 0.44 9.99 -9.83
C ALA A 19 -0.37 10.73 -10.90
N GLU A 20 -1.56 11.23 -10.55
CA GLU A 20 -2.37 12.07 -11.43
C GLU A 20 -1.60 13.33 -11.91
N ALA A 21 -0.92 14.03 -10.99
CA ALA A 21 -0.14 15.22 -11.31
C ALA A 21 1.03 14.97 -12.27
N LEU A 22 1.55 13.73 -12.30
CA LEU A 22 2.61 13.29 -13.21
C LEU A 22 2.07 12.68 -14.52
N GLY A 23 0.76 12.74 -14.75
CA GLY A 23 0.11 12.19 -15.95
C GLY A 23 -0.16 10.68 -15.90
N GLY A 24 -0.09 10.08 -14.71
CA GLY A 24 -0.48 8.70 -14.47
C GLY A 24 -1.92 8.57 -13.97
N HIS A 25 -2.28 7.35 -13.56
CA HIS A 25 -3.57 7.02 -12.93
C HIS A 25 -3.40 6.86 -11.42
N GLY A 26 -4.29 7.47 -10.64
CA GLY A 26 -4.29 7.39 -9.18
C GLY A 26 -5.57 6.76 -8.65
N GLU A 27 -5.45 5.84 -7.71
CA GLU A 27 -6.58 5.29 -6.94
C GLU A 27 -6.28 5.43 -5.44
N HIS A 28 -7.21 5.99 -4.67
CA HIS A 28 -7.14 5.98 -3.21
C HIS A 28 -8.13 4.95 -2.66
N VAL A 29 -7.62 3.99 -1.90
CA VAL A 29 -8.39 2.82 -1.42
C VAL A 29 -8.36 2.79 0.10
N GLU A 30 -9.54 2.96 0.71
CA GLU A 30 -9.70 2.95 2.17
C GLU A 30 -10.35 1.67 2.69
N SER A 31 -10.87 0.81 1.80
CA SER A 31 -11.48 -0.46 2.18
C SER A 31 -11.04 -1.60 1.27
N LEU A 32 -11.05 -2.82 1.82
CA LEU A 32 -10.62 -4.02 1.10
C LEU A 32 -11.52 -4.33 -0.10
N GLU A 33 -12.82 -4.06 0.01
CA GLU A 33 -13.81 -4.28 -1.05
C GLU A 33 -13.55 -3.39 -2.27
N ALA A 34 -12.97 -2.20 -2.05
CA ALA A 34 -12.61 -1.27 -3.12
C ALA A 34 -11.30 -1.65 -3.83
N LEU A 35 -10.45 -2.49 -3.23
CA LEU A 35 -9.14 -2.82 -3.77
C LEU A 35 -9.22 -3.55 -5.11
N ARG A 36 -10.08 -4.57 -5.22
CA ARG A 36 -10.22 -5.34 -6.46
C ARG A 36 -10.73 -4.46 -7.62
N PRO A 37 -11.83 -3.70 -7.48
CA PRO A 37 -12.26 -2.76 -8.50
C PRO A 37 -11.20 -1.71 -8.88
N ALA A 38 -10.41 -1.20 -7.92
CA ALA A 38 -9.34 -0.24 -8.19
C ALA A 38 -8.21 -0.85 -9.03
N LEU A 39 -7.83 -2.10 -8.74
CA LEU A 39 -6.88 -2.86 -9.55
C LEU A 39 -7.40 -3.05 -10.98
N ASP A 40 -8.66 -3.44 -11.14
CA ASP A 40 -9.26 -3.65 -12.47
C ASP A 40 -9.23 -2.34 -13.30
N ARG A 41 -9.53 -1.18 -12.68
CA ARG A 41 -9.41 0.14 -13.32
C ARG A 41 -7.96 0.52 -13.64
N ALA A 42 -7.03 0.30 -12.72
CA ALA A 42 -5.61 0.59 -12.91
C ALA A 42 -5.01 -0.22 -14.07
N PHE A 43 -5.36 -1.50 -14.20
CA PHE A 43 -4.95 -2.32 -15.35
C PHE A 43 -5.54 -1.80 -16.67
N ALA A 44 -6.79 -1.32 -16.65
CA ALA A 44 -7.44 -0.76 -17.82
C ALA A 44 -6.93 0.64 -18.21
N ALA A 45 -6.25 1.36 -17.31
CA ALA A 45 -5.83 2.75 -17.52
C ALA A 45 -4.76 2.92 -18.61
N GLY A 46 -3.98 1.87 -18.93
CA GLY A 46 -2.98 1.90 -20.00
C GLY A 46 -1.80 2.85 -19.76
N VAL A 47 -1.67 3.40 -18.55
CA VAL A 47 -0.60 4.29 -18.11
C VAL A 47 -0.03 3.84 -16.76
N CYS A 48 1.09 4.43 -16.34
CA CYS A 48 1.62 4.19 -15.00
C CYS A 48 0.55 4.51 -13.95
N SER A 49 0.31 3.56 -13.05
CA SER A 49 -0.77 3.66 -12.05
C SER A 49 -0.21 3.52 -10.64
N VAL A 50 -0.73 4.32 -9.71
CA VAL A 50 -0.48 4.19 -8.27
C VAL A 50 -1.80 3.88 -7.57
N ILE A 51 -1.81 2.81 -6.78
CA ILE A 51 -2.90 2.50 -5.87
C ILE A 51 -2.41 2.78 -4.45
N ASP A 52 -2.91 3.86 -3.87
CA ASP A 52 -2.61 4.31 -2.52
C ASP A 52 -3.60 3.68 -1.53
N VAL A 53 -3.15 2.62 -0.85
CA VAL A 53 -3.98 1.79 0.04
C VAL A 53 -3.73 2.16 1.50
N THR A 54 -4.78 2.61 2.18
CA THR A 54 -4.75 2.84 3.62
C THR A 54 -4.66 1.50 4.35
N THR A 55 -3.67 1.36 5.24
CA THR A 55 -3.46 0.16 6.06
C THR A 55 -3.42 0.52 7.55
N ASP A 56 -3.80 -0.44 8.40
CA ASP A 56 -3.63 -0.29 9.85
C ASP A 56 -2.17 -0.60 10.22
N PRO A 57 -1.41 0.37 10.73
CA PRO A 57 0.00 0.17 11.06
C PRO A 57 0.24 -0.73 12.29
N ALA A 58 -0.80 -1.06 13.07
CA ALA A 58 -0.71 -2.03 14.16
C ALA A 58 -0.80 -3.48 13.65
N VAL A 59 -1.26 -3.68 12.41
CA VAL A 59 -1.42 -5.01 11.82
C VAL A 59 -0.13 -5.42 11.12
N LEU A 60 0.57 -6.39 11.73
CA LEU A 60 1.68 -7.10 11.08
C LEU A 60 1.15 -8.34 10.35
N SER A 61 1.74 -8.66 9.21
CA SER A 61 1.46 -9.93 8.53
C SER A 61 1.84 -11.12 9.43
N GLU A 62 1.12 -12.23 9.29
CA GLU A 62 1.37 -13.43 10.11
C GLU A 62 2.82 -13.91 9.96
N LEU A 63 3.36 -13.83 8.75
CA LEU A 63 4.76 -14.14 8.46
C LEU A 63 5.73 -13.35 9.37
N LEU A 64 5.53 -12.04 9.52
CA LEU A 64 6.38 -11.19 10.36
C LEU A 64 6.27 -11.57 11.84
N ARG A 65 5.09 -12.04 12.31
CA ARG A 65 4.92 -12.57 13.67
C ARG A 65 5.65 -13.89 13.89
N MET A 66 5.78 -14.69 12.82
CA MET A 66 6.43 -16.00 12.86
C MET A 66 7.96 -15.95 12.69
N LEU A 67 8.54 -14.86 12.18
CA LEU A 67 9.99 -14.75 11.95
C LEU A 67 10.87 -15.10 13.17
N PRO A 68 10.54 -14.69 14.41
CA PRO A 68 11.30 -15.11 15.60
C PRO A 68 11.23 -16.62 15.85
N GLN A 69 10.10 -17.26 15.52
CA GLN A 69 9.88 -18.70 15.69
C GLN A 69 10.65 -19.52 14.64
N LEU A 70 11.00 -18.90 13.51
CA LEU A 70 11.79 -19.49 12.44
C LEU A 70 13.31 -19.26 12.59
N GLY A 71 13.75 -18.57 13.64
CA GLY A 71 15.17 -18.26 13.87
C GLY A 71 15.77 -17.26 12.88
N LEU A 72 14.94 -16.40 12.27
CA LEU A 72 15.33 -15.42 11.24
C LEU A 72 15.48 -13.99 11.78
N MET A 73 15.44 -13.81 13.11
CA MET A 73 15.68 -12.55 13.83
C MET A 73 16.48 -12.83 15.10
#